data_AF-A0A925H6E3-F1
#
_entry.id   AF-A0A925H6E3-F1
#
_cell.length_a   1.000
_cell.length_b   1.000
_cell.length_c   1.000
_cell.angle_alpha   90.00
_cell.angle_beta   90.00
_cell.angle_gamma   90.00
#
_symmetry.space_group_name_H-M   'P 1'
#
loop_
_entity.id
_entity.type
_entity.pdbx_description
1 polymer ?
#
loop_
_entity_poly.entity_id
_entity_poly.type
_entity_poly.pdbx_seq_one_letter_code
_entity_poly.pdbx_strand_id
1 'polypeptide(L)' 'MEDDSRPGQSEEGPRCSWCGALLRGDEVGNNGQPVCRRCVRLLTGAGLADEEMYGAAVENE' A
#
# COMPACT_ATOMS: atom_id res chain seq x y z
N MET A 1 0.58 -10.14 -38.45
CA MET A 1 0.28 -9.10 -37.45
C MET A 1 1.56 -8.88 -36.68
N GLU A 2 2.10 -7.68 -36.83
CA GLU A 2 3.37 -7.22 -36.29
C GLU A 2 3.29 -7.08 -34.75
N ASP A 3 4.40 -7.47 -34.12
CA ASP A 3 5.14 -6.82 -33.02
C ASP A 3 4.42 -6.12 -31.85
N ASP A 4 5.03 -6.33 -30.69
CA ASP A 4 4.98 -5.50 -29.48
C ASP A 4 3.68 -5.46 -28.67
N SER A 5 3.63 -6.29 -27.63
CA SER A 5 3.35 -5.75 -26.29
C SER A 5 3.90 -6.72 -25.27
N ARG A 6 5.03 -6.28 -24.70
CA ARG A 6 5.75 -6.66 -23.47
C ARG A 6 5.00 -7.64 -22.57
N PRO A 7 5.68 -8.56 -21.84
CA PRO A 7 5.01 -9.29 -20.77
C PRO A 7 4.30 -8.24 -19.94
N GLY A 8 2.96 -8.30 -19.95
CA GLY A 8 2.14 -7.50 -19.06
C GLY A 8 2.65 -7.92 -17.70
N GLN A 9 3.57 -7.13 -17.15
CA GLN A 9 3.78 -7.06 -15.73
C GLN A 9 2.40 -6.69 -15.26
N SER A 10 1.60 -7.70 -14.94
CA SER A 10 0.45 -7.53 -14.13
C SER A 10 0.97 -6.71 -12.98
N GLU A 11 0.59 -5.43 -12.93
CA GLU A 11 0.88 -4.57 -11.80
C GLU A 11 -0.04 -4.99 -10.65
N GLU A 12 -0.10 -6.31 -10.38
CA GLU A 12 -0.96 -7.04 -9.46
C GLU A 12 -0.39 -7.05 -8.04
N GLY A 13 0.49 -6.10 -7.73
CA GLY A 13 1.03 -5.86 -6.40
C GLY A 13 0.10 -5.00 -5.55
N PRO A 14 0.20 -5.08 -4.21
CA PRO A 14 -0.55 -4.19 -3.32
C PRO A 14 -0.25 -2.73 -3.67
N ARG A 15 -1.28 -1.90 -3.73
CA ARG A 15 -1.15 -0.45 -3.98
C ARG A 15 -1.34 0.30 -2.68
N CYS A 16 -0.54 1.34 -2.48
CA CYS A 16 -0.70 2.20 -1.33
C CYS A 16 -2.11 2.81 -1.28
N SER A 17 -2.84 2.62 -0.19
CA SER A 17 -4.20 3.16 -0.04
C SER A 17 -4.27 4.69 -0.07
N TRP A 18 -3.16 5.38 0.25
CA TRP A 18 -3.09 6.83 0.30
C TRP A 18 -2.69 7.50 -1.01
N CYS A 19 -1.79 6.88 -1.79
CA CYS A 19 -1.25 7.51 -3.00
C CYS A 19 -1.37 6.66 -4.27
N GLY A 20 -1.89 5.43 -4.16
CA GLY A 20 -2.06 4.51 -5.29
C GLY A 20 -0.75 3.93 -5.85
N ALA A 21 0.40 4.26 -5.26
CA ALA A 21 1.70 3.75 -5.72
C ALA A 21 1.80 2.23 -5.57
N LEU A 22 2.36 1.55 -6.57
CA LEU A 22 2.66 0.13 -6.48
C LEU A 22 3.71 -0.14 -5.41
N LEU A 23 3.39 -1.05 -4.50
CA LEU A 23 4.31 -1.54 -3.49
C LEU A 23 5.02 -2.76 -4.04
N ARG A 24 6.35 -2.73 -3.98
CA ARG A 24 7.19 -3.85 -4.40
C ARG A 24 7.48 -4.73 -3.18
N GLY A 25 6.59 -5.69 -2.93
CA GLY A 25 6.75 -6.68 -1.86
C GLY A 25 6.00 -6.35 -0.57
N ASP A 26 6.12 -7.28 0.39
CA ASP A 26 5.44 -7.53 1.67
C ASP A 26 5.32 -6.35 2.67
N GLU A 27 5.24 -5.10 2.20
CA GLU A 27 4.96 -3.92 3.02
C GLU A 27 3.46 -3.78 3.31
N VAL A 28 2.80 -4.91 3.53
CA VAL A 28 1.41 -4.96 3.98
C VAL A 28 1.46 -4.85 5.50
N GLY A 29 1.18 -3.64 6.01
CA GLY A 29 1.01 -3.43 7.44
C GLY A 29 0.04 -4.46 8.01
N ASN A 30 0.35 -4.96 9.20
CA ASN A 30 -0.23 -6.16 9.83
C ASN A 30 -1.77 -6.13 10.02
N ASN A 31 -2.45 -5.05 9.63
CA ASN A 31 -3.85 -4.75 9.96
C ASN A 31 -4.74 -4.35 8.76
N GLY A 32 -4.33 -4.64 7.52
CA GLY A 32 -5.27 -4.71 6.39
C GLY A 32 -5.16 -3.62 5.32
N GLN A 33 -4.53 -2.46 5.57
CA GLN A 33 -4.20 -1.49 4.51
C GLN A 33 -2.70 -1.40 4.19
N PRO A 34 -2.32 -1.64 2.93
CA PRO A 34 -0.95 -1.45 2.51
C PRO A 34 -0.65 0.04 2.27
N VAL A 35 0.39 0.58 2.93
CA VAL A 35 0.77 2.00 2.86
C VAL A 35 2.27 2.13 2.57
N CYS A 36 2.63 2.96 1.58
CA CYS A 36 4.04 3.15 1.23
C CYS A 36 4.78 3.95 2.31
N ARG A 37 6.07 3.67 2.50
CA ARG A 37 6.93 4.40 3.46
C ARG A 37 6.88 5.93 3.34
N ARG A 38 6.65 6.44 2.13
CA ARG A 38 6.51 7.90 1.90
C ARG A 38 5.25 8.44 2.56
N CYS A 39 4.12 7.77 2.35
CA CYS A 39 2.86 8.14 3.00
C CYS A 39 2.97 7.97 4.52
N VAL A 40 3.56 6.88 5.00
CA VAL A 40 3.81 6.68 6.44
C VAL A 40 4.54 7.87 7.05
N ARG A 41 5.67 8.29 6.48
CA ARG A 41 6.42 9.45 7.00
C ARG A 41 5.61 10.75 7.00
N LEU A 42 4.79 10.97 5.96
CA LEU A 42 3.94 12.16 5.87
C LEU A 42 2.83 12.14 6.92
N LEU A 43 2.19 10.98 7.10
CA LEU A 43 1.09 10.79 8.03
C LEU A 43 1.58 10.83 9.48
N THR A 44 2.72 10.21 9.79
CA THR A 44 3.38 10.33 11.09
C THR A 44 3.78 11.79 11.36
N GLY A 45 4.30 12.50 10.36
CA GLY A 45 4.62 13.93 10.49
C GLY A 45 3.39 14.82 10.68
N ALA A 46 2.22 14.39 10.20
CA ALA A 46 0.93 15.04 10.43
C ALA A 46 0.28 14.63 11.77
N GLY A 47 0.87 13.70 12.51
CA GLY A 47 0.38 13.25 13.82
C GLY A 47 -0.75 12.22 13.78
N LEU A 48 -0.96 11.53 12.65
CA LEU A 48 -1.90 10.41 12.61
C LEU A 48 -1.37 9.24 13.47
N ALA A 49 -2.27 8.47 14.06
CA ALA A 49 -1.95 7.21 14.72
C ALA A 49 -1.84 6.07 13.69
N ASP A 50 -1.15 4.99 14.07
CA ASP A 50 -0.96 3.79 13.23
C ASP A 50 -2.32 3.20 12.80
N GLU A 51 -3.31 3.20 13.69
CA GLU A 51 -4.69 2.75 13.44
C GLU A 51 -5.39 3.58 12.36
N GLU A 52 -5.11 4.88 12.26
CA GLU A 52 -5.66 5.75 11.23
C GLU A 52 -4.90 5.59 9.90
N MET A 53 -3.62 5.25 9.95
CA MET A 53 -2.79 5.07 8.77
C MET A 53 -3.05 3.73 8.07
N TYR A 54 -3.11 2.64 8.83
CA TYR A 54 -3.18 1.27 8.33
C TYR A 54 -4.56 0.61 8.55
N GLY A 55 -5.50 1.32 9.16
CA GLY A 55 -6.79 0.78 9.59
C GLY A 55 -6.72 0.22 11.01
N ALA A 56 -7.82 0.36 11.76
CA ALA A 56 -7.94 -0.23 13.08
C ALA A 56 -7.78 -1.76 12.95
N ALA A 57 -6.91 -2.35 13.77
CA ALA A 57 -6.86 -3.79 13.92
C ALA A 57 -8.26 -4.24 14.35
N VAL A 58 -8.95 -5.02 13.52
CA VAL A 58 -10.23 -5.60 13.93
C VAL A 58 -9.90 -6.69 14.94
N GLU A 59 -9.77 -6.32 16.21
CA GLU A 59 -9.76 -7.28 17.31
C GLU A 59 -11.14 -7.94 17.29
N ASN A 60 -11.23 -9.09 16.62
CA ASN A 60 -12.42 -9.92 16.66
C ASN A 60 -12.45 -10.56 18.05
N GLU A 61 -13.32 -10.01 18.89
CA GLU A 61 -13.69 -10.51 20.22
C GLU A 61 -14.42 -11.86 20.14
#